data_AF-A0A0G4LRP7-F1
#
_entry.id   AF-A0A0G4LRP7-F1
#
_cell.length_a   1.000
_cell.length_b   1.000
_cell.length_c   1.000
_cell.angle_alpha   90.00
_cell.angle_beta   90.00
_cell.angle_gamma   90.00
#
_symmetry.space_group_name_H-M   'P 1'
#
loop_
_entity.id
_entity.type
_entity.pdbx_description
1 polymer ?
#
loop_
_entity_poly.entity_id
_entity_poly.type
_entity_poly.pdbx_seq_one_letter_code
_entity_poly.pdbx_strand_id
1 'polypeptide(L)'
;MEKHSSLNSRDLAVSAEQVSIFLTSDNTVISFFEVSARDIERPIALRLSTPGTILRQSCDASLLVQAIIDAIIDLALPLTAVYQDVIGDLELDVL
;
A
#
# COMPACT_ATOMS: atom_id res chain seq x y z
N MET A 1 4.08 -0.10 -20.50
CA MET A 1 3.89 1.23 -19.89
C MET A 1 3.07 2.06 -20.85
N GLU A 2 1.99 2.69 -20.37
CA GLU A 2 1.06 3.47 -21.19
C GLU A 2 1.79 4.61 -21.93
N LYS A 3 1.81 4.57 -23.26
CA LYS A 3 2.52 5.55 -24.12
C LYS A 3 1.98 7.00 -23.97
N HIS A 4 0.80 7.14 -23.37
CA HIS A 4 0.08 8.41 -23.18
C HIS A 4 -0.22 8.73 -21.71
N SER A 5 0.60 8.22 -20.77
CA SER A 5 0.40 8.54 -19.35
C SER A 5 0.63 10.03 -19.08
N SER A 6 -0.29 10.65 -18.33
CA SER A 6 -0.16 12.03 -17.84
C SER A 6 1.04 12.22 -16.90
N LEU A 7 1.65 11.14 -16.42
CA LEU A 7 2.83 11.14 -15.56
C LEU A 7 4.16 11.07 -16.32
N ASN A 8 4.11 10.87 -17.64
CA ASN A 8 5.32 10.66 -18.45
C ASN A 8 6.22 11.91 -18.47
N SER A 9 5.65 13.12 -18.42
CA SER A 9 6.40 14.38 -18.29
C SER A 9 7.17 14.51 -16.97
N ARG A 10 6.80 13.71 -15.96
CA ARG A 10 7.38 13.70 -14.62
C ARG A 10 8.31 12.50 -14.37
N ASP A 11 8.57 11.69 -15.40
CA ASP A 11 9.34 10.42 -15.31
C ASP A 11 8.81 9.47 -14.23
N LEU A 12 7.48 9.46 -14.05
CA LEU A 12 6.78 8.62 -13.09
C LEU A 12 5.85 7.63 -13.79
N ALA A 13 5.66 6.47 -13.17
CA ALA A 13 4.70 5.47 -13.59
C ALA A 13 3.95 4.90 -12.39
N VAL A 14 2.67 4.57 -12.59
CA VAL A 14 1.85 3.89 -11.59
C VAL A 14 1.67 2.44 -12.04
N SER A 15 1.92 1.52 -11.12
CA SER A 15 1.62 0.10 -11.30
C SER A 15 0.45 -0.28 -10.40
N ALA A 16 -0.41 -1.15 -10.90
CA ALA A 16 -1.36 -1.88 -10.07
C ALA A 16 -0.79 -3.28 -9.80
N GLU A 17 -1.10 -3.82 -8.64
CA GLU A 17 -0.73 -5.16 -8.20
C GLU A 17 -1.95 -5.84 -7.61
N GLN A 18 -2.09 -7.15 -7.84
CA GLN A 18 -3.07 -7.96 -7.13
C GLN A 18 -2.49 -8.49 -5.82
N VAL A 19 -3.19 -8.21 -4.71
CA VAL A 19 -2.88 -8.79 -3.39
C VAL A 19 -4.03 -9.68 -2.95
N SER A 20 -3.73 -10.92 -2.54
CA SER A 20 -4.72 -11.86 -1.99
C SER A 20 -4.41 -12.14 -0.52
N ILE A 21 -5.40 -12.04 0.36
CA ILE A 21 -5.24 -12.23 1.81
C ILE A 21 -6.27 -13.25 2.30
N PHE A 22 -5.82 -14.25 3.05
CA PHE A 22 -6.64 -15.30 3.64
C PHE A 22 -6.43 -15.32 5.15
N LEU A 23 -7.50 -15.11 5.91
CA LEU A 23 -7.54 -15.32 7.36
C LEU A 23 -8.18 -16.67 7.64
N THR A 24 -7.44 -17.58 8.28
CA THR A 24 -7.90 -18.93 8.59
C THR A 24 -8.46 -19.00 10.02
N SER A 25 -9.26 -20.04 10.30
CA SER A 25 -9.90 -20.23 11.61
C SER A 25 -8.93 -20.53 12.75
N ASP A 26 -7.68 -20.90 12.44
CA ASP A 26 -6.61 -21.18 13.41
C ASP A 26 -5.72 -19.95 13.67
N ASN A 27 -6.21 -18.74 13.36
CA ASN A 27 -5.52 -17.48 13.63
C ASN A 27 -4.21 -17.34 12.84
N THR A 28 -4.21 -17.82 11.60
CA THR A 28 -3.11 -17.64 10.64
C THR A 28 -3.54 -16.71 9.51
N VAL A 29 -2.62 -15.85 9.06
CA VAL A 29 -2.81 -15.03 7.86
C VAL A 29 -1.87 -15.53 6.76
N ILE A 30 -2.41 -15.79 5.58
CA ILE A 30 -1.66 -16.11 4.38
C ILE A 30 -1.91 -14.98 3.37
N SER A 31 -0.85 -14.37 2.87
CA SER A 31 -0.96 -13.29 1.88
C SER A 31 -0.02 -13.52 0.70
N PHE A 32 -0.49 -13.16 -0.49
CA PHE A 32 0.25 -13.25 -1.75
C PHE A 32 0.33 -11.86 -2.37
N PHE A 33 1.55 -11.50 -2.77
CA PHE A 33 1.93 -10.23 -3.38
C PHE A 33 2.71 -10.51 -4.67
N GLU A 34 2.56 -9.64 -5.65
CA GLU A 34 3.33 -9.67 -6.89
C GLU A 34 4.63 -8.90 -6.76
N VAL A 35 4.64 -7.76 -6.05
CA VAL A 35 5.79 -6.83 -6.01
C VAL A 35 6.02 -6.22 -4.62
N SER A 36 5.00 -5.61 -4.02
CA SER A 36 5.11 -4.70 -2.86
C SER A 36 5.33 -5.37 -1.50
N ALA A 37 5.46 -6.70 -1.46
CA ALA A 37 5.55 -7.48 -0.22
C ALA A 37 6.60 -6.93 0.76
N ARG A 38 7.81 -6.64 0.25
CA ARG A 38 8.95 -6.20 1.08
C ARG A 38 8.74 -4.81 1.67
N ASP A 39 8.02 -3.95 0.97
CA ASP A 39 7.79 -2.58 1.38
C ASP A 39 6.85 -2.54 2.59
N ILE A 40 5.83 -3.41 2.60
CA ILE A 40 4.88 -3.50 3.71
C ILE A 40 5.32 -4.45 4.84
N GLU A 41 6.13 -5.47 4.53
CA GLU A 41 6.56 -6.49 5.51
C GLU A 41 7.39 -5.85 6.63
N ARG A 42 8.36 -5.00 6.27
CA ARG A 42 9.29 -4.38 7.22
C ARG A 42 8.61 -3.64 8.37
N PRO A 43 7.69 -2.68 8.14
CA PRO A 43 7.03 -1.97 9.23
C PRO A 43 6.15 -2.90 10.09
N ILE A 44 5.52 -3.91 9.48
CA ILE A 44 4.69 -4.89 10.20
C ILE A 44 5.57 -5.79 11.10
N ALA A 45 6.67 -6.33 10.56
CA ALA A 45 7.62 -7.14 11.29
C ALA A 45 8.25 -6.36 12.46
N LEU A 46 8.58 -5.08 12.25
CA LEU A 46 9.07 -4.21 13.31
C LEU A 46 8.04 -4.07 14.45
N ARG A 47 6.76 -3.84 14.11
CA ARG A 47 5.67 -3.73 15.10
C ARG A 47 5.46 -5.04 15.86
N LEU A 48 5.52 -6.19 15.19
CA LEU A 48 5.45 -7.51 15.84
C LEU A 48 6.66 -7.78 16.75
N SER A 49 7.85 -7.35 16.34
CA SER A 49 9.10 -7.55 17.11
C SER A 49 9.21 -6.62 18.33
N THR A 50 8.50 -5.50 18.33
CA THR A 50 8.54 -4.49 19.41
C THR A 50 7.55 -4.86 20.53
N PRO A 51 8.00 -5.07 21.78
CA PRO A 51 7.10 -5.25 22.92
C PRO A 51 6.22 -4.01 23.15
N GLY A 52 4.97 -4.22 23.57
CA GLY A 52 4.05 -3.11 23.89
C GLY A 52 3.19 -2.62 22.73
N THR A 53 3.43 -3.07 21.50
CA THR A 53 2.53 -2.75 20.38
C THR A 53 1.25 -3.57 20.48
N ILE A 54 0.11 -2.95 20.12
CA ILE A 54 -1.19 -3.65 20.07
C ILE A 54 -1.12 -4.84 19.10
N LEU A 55 -0.40 -4.67 17.97
CA LEU A 55 -0.21 -5.74 16.98
C LEU A 55 0.45 -6.99 17.56
N ARG A 56 1.41 -6.83 18.47
CA ARG A 56 2.06 -7.96 19.14
C ARG A 56 1.21 -8.49 20.30
N GLN A 57 0.60 -7.60 21.08
CA GLN A 57 -0.12 -7.96 22.31
C GLN A 57 -1.46 -8.63 22.05
N SER A 58 -2.14 -8.29 20.96
CA SER A 58 -3.47 -8.86 20.66
C SER A 58 -3.40 -10.36 20.40
N CYS A 59 -2.28 -10.85 19.86
CA CYS A 59 -2.15 -12.21 19.31
C CYS A 59 -3.33 -12.57 18.37
N ASP A 60 -3.91 -11.59 17.70
CA ASP A 60 -5.09 -11.73 16.84
C ASP A 60 -4.69 -11.47 15.38
N ALA A 61 -4.85 -12.49 14.55
CA ALA A 61 -4.53 -12.47 13.14
C ALA A 61 -5.41 -11.49 12.34
N SER A 62 -6.62 -11.17 12.79
CA SER A 62 -7.43 -10.13 12.16
C SER A 62 -6.76 -8.75 12.25
N LEU A 63 -6.00 -8.50 13.32
CA LEU A 63 -5.23 -7.27 13.48
C LEU A 63 -4.00 -7.25 12.55
N LEU A 64 -3.43 -8.42 12.25
CA LEU A 64 -2.40 -8.56 11.23
C LEU A 64 -2.94 -8.31 9.81
N VAL A 65 -4.15 -8.79 9.50
CA VAL A 65 -4.84 -8.43 8.25
C VAL A 65 -5.03 -6.92 8.15
N GLN A 66 -5.50 -6.27 9.21
CA GLN A 66 -5.64 -4.81 9.23
C GLN A 66 -4.30 -4.11 9.02
N ALA A 67 -3.21 -4.57 9.65
CA ALA A 67 -1.88 -4.00 9.45
C ALA A 67 -1.38 -4.15 7.99
N ILE A 68 -1.72 -5.25 7.31
CA ILE A 68 -1.42 -5.43 5.88
C ILE A 68 -2.18 -4.40 5.04
N ILE A 69 -3.48 -4.23 5.28
CA ILE A 69 -4.32 -3.27 4.54
C ILE A 69 -3.85 -1.84 4.77
N ASP A 70 -3.57 -1.47 6.02
CA ASP A 70 -3.03 -0.16 6.43
C ASP A 70 -1.75 0.19 5.64
N ALA A 71 -0.80 -0.74 5.60
CA ALA A 71 0.44 -0.55 4.87
C ALA A 71 0.25 -0.44 3.35
N ILE A 72 -0.73 -1.15 2.76
CA ILE A 72 -1.08 -1.01 1.33
C ILE A 72 -1.67 0.38 1.06
N ILE A 73 -2.54 0.87 1.93
CA ILE A 73 -3.13 2.21 1.78
C ILE A 73 -2.06 3.29 1.93
N ASP A 74 -1.10 3.14 2.84
CA ASP A 74 0.04 4.06 2.97
C ASP A 74 0.86 4.17 1.68
N LEU A 75 1.02 3.08 0.93
CA LEU A 75 1.68 3.10 -0.39
C LEU A 75 0.82 3.80 -1.47
N ALA A 76 -0.50 3.75 -1.35
CA ALA A 76 -1.43 4.33 -2.32
C ALA A 76 -1.70 5.82 -2.08
N LEU A 77 -1.63 6.30 -0.83
CA LEU A 77 -1.92 7.69 -0.47
C LEU A 77 -1.13 8.72 -1.29
N PRO A 78 0.19 8.58 -1.53
CA PRO A 78 0.97 9.52 -2.33
C PRO A 78 0.47 9.68 -3.77
N LEU A 79 -0.22 8.68 -4.33
CA LEU A 79 -0.78 8.77 -5.68
C LEU A 79 -1.77 9.92 -5.82
N THR A 80 -2.54 10.21 -4.76
CA THR A 80 -3.53 11.29 -4.77
C THR A 80 -2.88 12.65 -4.99
N ALA A 81 -1.77 12.94 -4.28
CA ALA A 81 -1.03 14.19 -4.44
C ALA A 81 -0.46 14.33 -5.86
N VAL A 82 0.13 13.25 -6.39
CA VAL A 82 0.69 13.24 -7.75
C VAL A 82 -0.39 13.54 -8.79
N TYR A 83 -1.57 12.93 -8.69
CA TYR A 83 -2.66 13.17 -9.63
C TYR A 83 -3.36 14.53 -9.41
N GLN A 84 -3.40 15.05 -8.18
CA GLN A 84 -3.87 16.42 -7.94
C GLN A 84 -3.01 17.46 -8.65
N ASP A 85 -1.68 17.32 -8.59
CA ASP A 85 -0.78 18.22 -9.31
C ASP A 85 -0.98 18.14 -10.83
N VAL A 86 -1.16 16.93 -11.38
CA VAL A 86 -1.41 16.72 -12.81
C VAL A 86 -2.73 17.38 -13.25
N ILE A 87 -3.77 17.25 -12.43
CA ILE A 87 -5.07 17.88 -12.71
C ILE A 87 -4.93 19.40 -12.64
N GLY A 88 -4.21 19.93 -11.64
CA GLY A 88 -3.97 21.36 -11.50
C GLY A 88 -3.22 21.98 -12.68
N ASP A 89 -2.20 21.29 -13.20
CA ASP A 89 -1.51 21.71 -14.43
C ASP A 89 -2.47 21.75 -15.63
N LEU A 90 -3.32 20.73 -15.77
CA LEU A 90 -4.31 20.66 -16.85
C LEU A 90 -5.37 21.77 -16.75
N GLU A 91 -5.78 22.13 -15.53
CA GLU A 91 -6.72 23.23 -15.30
C GLU A 91 -6.14 24.58 -15.75
N LEU A 92 -4.85 24.81 -15.55
CA LEU A 92 -4.16 26.02 -16.01
C LEU A 92 -4.06 26.11 -17.53
N ASP A 93 -3.86 24.98 -18.22
CA ASP A 93 -3.77 24.95 -19.68
C ASP A 93 -5.12 25.23 -20.38
N VAL A 94 -6.24 25.06 -19.67
CA VAL A 94 -7.60 25.28 -20.19
C VAL A 94 -8.10 26.72 -19.96
N LEU A 95 -7.51 27.46 -19.02
CA LEU A 95 -7.85 28.85 -18.69
C LEU A 95 -7.14 29.87 -19.60
#